data_AF-A0A7H4MWM0-F1
#
_entry.id   AF-A0A7H4MWM0-F1
#
_cell.length_a   1.000
_cell.length_b   1.000
_cell.length_c   1.000
_cell.angle_alpha   90.00
_cell.angle_beta   90.00
_cell.angle_gamma   90.00
#
_symmetry.space_group_name_H-M   'P 1'
#
loop_
_entity.id
_entity.type
_entity.pdbx_description
1 polymer ?
#
loop_
_entity_poly.entity_id
_entity_poly.type
_entity_poly.pdbx_seq_one_letter_code
_entity_poly.pdbx_strand_id
1 'polypeptide(L)'
;MTTSQNGFEEENWHNNHGSYFDMQAAAFALFSGKIDEAKKRLYITQLRRIAGQFDIEGRQMAELERTRPWHYSNFNLEAYNRLGRLGEKAGVDIWNFTLDDHSLRKGYQYIAGFINSDTPWPWKDLDKMDDKKALRNIATAAHAWPEDPLFRDKAQWLRAKYPDDITTLIARFPHRQRSGITANETILRALARHCRTCSRE
;
A
#
# COMPACT_ATOMS: atom_id res chain seq x y z
N MET A 1 24.02 2.08 13.17
CA MET A 1 22.83 1.23 13.39
C MET A 1 23.20 -0.24 13.53
N THR A 2 24.08 -0.80 12.70
CA THR A 2 24.31 -2.27 12.65
C THR A 2 25.44 -2.78 13.55
N THR A 3 26.04 -1.93 14.39
CA THR A 3 27.22 -2.28 15.21
C THR A 3 27.03 -2.02 16.70
N SER A 4 25.97 -1.32 17.11
CA SER A 4 25.67 -1.07 18.53
C SER A 4 24.72 -2.14 19.06
N GLN A 5 24.82 -2.40 20.38
CA GLN A 5 23.93 -3.33 21.07
C GLN A 5 22.45 -2.98 20.88
N ASN A 6 22.08 -1.70 21.09
CA ASN A 6 20.72 -1.23 20.88
C ASN A 6 20.23 -1.46 19.44
N GLY A 7 21.12 -1.35 18.45
CA GLY A 7 20.77 -1.59 17.05
C GLY A 7 20.52 -3.06 16.76
N PHE A 8 21.34 -3.94 17.34
CA PHE A 8 21.13 -5.38 17.26
C PHE A 8 19.82 -5.82 17.93
N GLU A 9 19.48 -5.23 19.08
CA GLU A 9 18.22 -5.49 19.77
C GLU A 9 17.03 -5.02 18.93
N GLU A 10 17.06 -3.78 18.44
CA GLU A 10 16.02 -3.21 17.59
C GLU A 10 15.79 -4.05 16.31
N GLU A 11 16.87 -4.50 15.67
CA GLU A 11 16.84 -5.39 14.51
C GLU A 11 16.14 -6.73 14.82
N ASN A 12 16.25 -7.24 16.04
CA ASN A 12 15.75 -8.56 16.38
C ASN A 12 14.28 -8.60 16.79
N TRP A 13 13.63 -7.45 16.97
CA TRP A 13 12.20 -7.41 17.22
C TRP A 13 11.39 -7.97 16.04
N HIS A 14 10.39 -8.77 16.39
CA HIS A 14 9.50 -9.43 15.43
C HIS A 14 8.33 -8.52 14.99
N ASN A 15 8.06 -7.44 15.72
CA ASN A 15 6.97 -6.48 15.44
C ASN A 15 7.48 -5.27 14.63
N ASN A 16 6.70 -4.19 14.61
CA ASN A 16 6.96 -2.95 13.86
C ASN A 16 8.34 -2.33 14.12
N HIS A 17 8.96 -2.55 15.28
CA HIS A 17 10.34 -2.12 15.56
C HIS A 17 11.32 -2.67 14.51
N GLY A 18 11.23 -3.96 14.19
CA GLY A 18 12.09 -4.60 13.18
C GLY A 18 11.86 -4.03 11.77
N SER A 19 10.61 -3.70 11.42
CA SER A 19 10.26 -3.08 10.14
C SER A 19 10.80 -1.65 10.04
N TYR A 20 10.69 -0.87 11.10
CA TYR A 20 11.23 0.49 11.17
C TYR A 20 12.76 0.49 11.20
N PHE A 21 13.39 -0.50 11.84
CA PHE A 21 14.83 -0.70 11.75
C PHE A 21 15.26 -0.92 10.31
N ASP A 22 14.63 -1.87 9.61
CA ASP A 22 15.00 -2.19 8.24
C ASP A 22 14.79 -0.98 7.31
N MET A 23 13.68 -0.26 7.49
CA MET A 23 13.36 0.95 6.74
C MET A 23 14.44 2.03 6.90
N GLN A 24 14.84 2.31 8.14
CA GLN A 24 15.88 3.30 8.44
C GLN A 24 17.25 2.86 7.92
N ALA A 25 17.64 1.60 8.14
CA ALA A 25 18.92 1.07 7.70
C ALA A 25 19.05 1.10 6.17
N ALA A 26 18.00 0.70 5.43
CA ALA A 26 17.97 0.78 3.98
C ALA A 26 18.01 2.23 3.47
N ALA A 27 17.26 3.14 4.11
CA ALA A 27 17.27 4.56 3.76
C ALA A 27 18.65 5.19 3.93
N PHE A 28 19.32 4.95 5.06
CA PHE A 28 20.66 5.49 5.32
C PHE A 28 21.73 4.88 4.41
N ALA A 29 21.61 3.60 4.07
CA ALA A 29 22.51 2.96 3.11
C ALA A 29 22.36 3.62 1.73
N LEU A 30 21.14 3.77 1.20
CA LEU A 30 20.90 4.46 -0.08
C LEU A 30 21.38 5.91 -0.05
N PHE A 31 21.07 6.67 1.01
CA PHE A 31 21.53 8.03 1.17
C PHE A 31 23.07 8.16 1.14
N SER A 32 23.78 7.17 1.68
CA SER A 32 25.24 7.14 1.74
C SER A 32 25.91 6.52 0.51
N GLY A 33 25.16 6.23 -0.56
CA GLY A 33 25.68 5.57 -1.76
C GLY A 33 25.99 4.08 -1.60
N LYS A 34 25.58 3.46 -0.49
CA LYS A 34 25.82 2.05 -0.13
C LYS A 34 24.69 1.16 -0.64
N ILE A 35 24.61 1.00 -1.97
CA ILE A 35 23.48 0.34 -2.64
C ILE A 35 23.39 -1.15 -2.29
N ASP A 36 24.53 -1.84 -2.19
CA ASP A 36 24.54 -3.28 -1.90
C ASP A 36 24.09 -3.59 -0.47
N GLU A 37 24.44 -2.73 0.49
CA GLU A 37 23.96 -2.81 1.87
C GLU A 37 22.46 -2.54 1.95
N ALA A 38 21.95 -1.59 1.16
CA ALA A 38 20.51 -1.36 1.06
C ALA A 38 19.78 -2.59 0.50
N LYS A 39 20.29 -3.19 -0.59
CA LYS A 39 19.74 -4.43 -1.17
C LYS A 39 19.75 -5.57 -0.16
N LYS A 40 20.88 -5.79 0.52
CA LYS A 40 20.97 -6.82 1.58
C LYS A 40 19.89 -6.63 2.64
N ARG A 41 19.67 -5.38 3.08
CA ARG A 41 18.63 -5.08 4.05
C ARG A 41 17.22 -5.35 3.51
N LEU A 42 16.95 -5.01 2.25
CA LEU A 42 15.67 -5.25 1.60
C LEU A 42 15.39 -6.75 1.39
N TYR A 43 16.40 -7.57 1.11
CA TYR A 43 16.26 -9.02 1.09
C TYR A 43 15.95 -9.60 2.48
N ILE A 44 16.54 -9.04 3.55
CA ILE A 44 16.16 -9.39 4.93
C ILE A 44 14.70 -9.02 5.18
N THR A 45 14.25 -7.85 4.72
CA THR A 45 12.84 -7.46 4.82
C THR A 45 11.91 -8.49 4.16
N GLN A 46 12.23 -8.94 2.94
CA GLN A 46 11.46 -10.00 2.27
C GLN A 46 11.40 -11.28 3.11
N LEU A 47 12.56 -11.88 3.36
CA LEU A 47 12.66 -13.23 3.91
C LEU A 47 12.32 -13.33 5.40
N ARG A 48 12.63 -12.29 6.19
CA ARG A 48 12.44 -12.31 7.65
C ARG A 48 11.20 -11.54 8.08
N ARG A 49 10.91 -10.38 7.48
CA ARG A 49 9.83 -9.50 7.95
C ARG A 49 8.51 -9.86 7.30
N ILE A 50 8.43 -9.86 5.96
CA ILE A 50 7.15 -10.15 5.29
C ILE A 50 6.69 -11.56 5.66
N ALA A 51 7.57 -12.56 5.56
CA ALA A 51 7.24 -13.94 5.91
C ALA A 51 6.93 -14.13 7.41
N GLY A 52 7.56 -13.36 8.30
CA GLY A 52 7.41 -13.52 9.75
C GLY A 52 6.33 -12.67 10.40
N GLN A 53 5.92 -11.55 9.78
CA GLN A 53 4.99 -10.59 10.38
C GLN A 53 3.56 -10.72 9.88
N PHE A 54 3.36 -11.15 8.64
CA PHE A 54 2.03 -11.35 8.07
C PHE A 54 1.78 -12.84 8.00
N ASP A 55 0.67 -13.34 8.54
CA ASP A 55 0.28 -14.73 8.29
C ASP A 55 -0.34 -14.93 6.90
N ILE A 56 -0.81 -16.15 6.61
CA ILE A 56 -1.39 -16.51 5.32
C ILE A 56 -2.71 -15.76 5.02
N GLU A 57 -3.35 -15.17 6.03
CA GLU A 57 -4.51 -14.28 5.89
C GLU A 57 -4.12 -12.79 5.88
N GLY A 58 -2.84 -12.46 6.04
CA GLY A 58 -2.33 -11.08 6.10
C GLY A 58 -2.44 -10.44 7.49
N ARG A 59 -2.77 -11.20 8.53
CA ARG A 59 -2.85 -10.68 9.90
C ARG A 59 -1.45 -10.42 10.45
N GLN A 60 -1.32 -9.29 11.14
CA GLN A 60 -0.08 -8.87 11.80
C GLN A 60 -0.13 -9.23 13.29
N MET A 61 -0.04 -10.52 13.64
CA MET A 61 -0.41 -11.01 14.98
C MET A 61 0.28 -10.24 16.13
N ALA A 62 1.57 -9.93 15.99
CA ALA A 62 2.31 -9.15 16.99
C ALA A 62 1.79 -7.72 17.21
N GLU A 63 1.14 -7.13 16.19
CA GLU A 63 0.47 -5.83 16.30
C GLU A 63 -0.97 -5.97 16.81
N LEU A 64 -1.64 -7.06 16.45
CA LEU A 64 -3.02 -7.35 16.83
C LEU A 64 -3.16 -7.71 18.32
N GLU A 65 -2.09 -8.23 18.94
CA GLU A 65 -2.00 -8.50 20.38
C GLU A 65 -1.74 -7.24 21.23
N ARG A 66 -1.53 -6.08 20.61
CA ARG A 66 -1.28 -4.82 21.31
C ARG A 66 -2.57 -4.23 21.86
N THR A 67 -2.45 -3.25 22.76
CA THR A 67 -3.59 -2.54 23.34
C THR A 67 -4.33 -1.62 22.36
N ARG A 68 -3.67 -1.22 21.26
CA ARG A 68 -4.22 -0.37 20.19
C ARG A 68 -3.96 -1.00 18.81
N PRO A 69 -4.52 -2.19 18.55
CA PRO A 69 -4.13 -3.02 17.41
C PRO A 69 -4.41 -2.37 16.06
N TRP A 70 -5.46 -1.54 15.94
CA TRP A 70 -5.73 -0.79 14.70
C TRP A 70 -4.61 0.21 14.39
N HIS A 71 -4.14 0.92 15.42
CA HIS A 71 -3.05 1.87 15.30
C HIS A 71 -1.74 1.17 14.91
N TYR A 72 -1.34 0.12 15.64
CA TYR A 72 -0.06 -0.56 15.40
C TYR A 72 -0.03 -1.29 14.06
N SER A 73 -1.13 -1.89 13.63
CA SER A 73 -1.20 -2.55 12.32
C SER A 73 -1.01 -1.55 11.17
N ASN A 74 -1.60 -0.35 11.29
CA ASN A 74 -1.40 0.72 10.31
C ASN A 74 -0.01 1.35 10.40
N PHE A 75 0.54 1.48 11.61
CA PHE A 75 1.89 2.00 11.84
C PHE A 75 2.96 1.07 11.25
N ASN A 76 2.79 -0.25 11.35
CA ASN A 76 3.72 -1.19 10.73
C ASN A 76 3.65 -1.11 9.18
N LEU A 77 2.45 -1.08 8.59
CA LEU A 77 2.28 -0.88 7.13
C LEU A 77 2.88 0.44 6.63
N GLU A 78 2.94 1.45 7.47
CA GLU A 78 3.63 2.70 7.15
C GLU A 78 5.14 2.54 6.95
N ALA A 79 5.79 1.63 7.69
CA ALA A 79 7.18 1.26 7.42
C ALA A 79 7.30 0.57 6.06
N TYR A 80 6.37 -0.33 5.74
CA TYR A 80 6.33 -1.03 4.46
C TYR A 80 6.07 -0.11 3.26
N ASN A 81 5.27 0.95 3.42
CA ASN A 81 5.12 1.97 2.38
C ASN A 81 6.47 2.54 1.93
N ARG A 82 7.35 2.80 2.93
CA ARG A 82 8.67 3.37 2.71
C ARG A 82 9.64 2.30 2.19
N LEU A 83 9.63 1.10 2.76
CA LEU A 83 10.45 -0.04 2.30
C LEU A 83 10.15 -0.39 0.84
N GLY A 84 8.89 -0.41 0.42
CA GLY A 84 8.50 -0.61 -0.96
C GLY A 84 9.12 0.42 -1.90
N ARG A 85 9.01 1.72 -1.54
CA ARG A 85 9.63 2.80 -2.32
C ARG A 85 11.16 2.75 -2.32
N LEU A 86 11.80 2.33 -1.22
CA LEU A 86 13.25 2.12 -1.16
C LEU A 86 13.65 0.93 -2.04
N GLY A 87 12.85 -0.13 -2.06
CA GLY A 87 12.99 -1.29 -2.95
C GLY A 87 12.99 -0.90 -4.42
N GLU A 88 12.02 -0.08 -4.85
CA GLU A 88 11.99 0.46 -6.21
C GLU A 88 13.26 1.24 -6.59
N LYS A 89 13.87 1.96 -5.63
CA LYS A 89 15.13 2.69 -5.85
C LYS A 89 16.36 1.79 -5.89
N ALA A 90 16.33 0.70 -5.12
CA ALA A 90 17.42 -0.27 -5.04
C ALA A 90 17.32 -1.39 -6.10
N GLY A 91 16.18 -1.51 -6.80
CA GLY A 91 15.90 -2.63 -7.71
C GLY A 91 15.55 -3.94 -6.99
N VAL A 92 14.87 -3.87 -5.84
CA VAL A 92 14.36 -5.02 -5.09
C VAL A 92 12.84 -4.90 -4.96
N ASP A 93 12.10 -5.88 -5.47
CA ASP A 93 10.63 -5.86 -5.40
C ASP A 93 10.11 -6.32 -4.03
N ILE A 94 9.81 -5.36 -3.17
CA ILE A 94 9.21 -5.60 -1.85
C ILE A 94 7.70 -5.82 -1.96
N TRP A 95 7.04 -5.16 -2.92
CA TRP A 95 5.58 -5.16 -3.03
C TRP A 95 5.07 -6.55 -3.38
N ASN A 96 5.68 -7.20 -4.37
CA ASN A 96 5.18 -8.48 -4.89
C ASN A 96 5.93 -9.70 -4.34
N PHE A 97 6.74 -9.53 -3.29
CA PHE A 97 7.37 -10.65 -2.63
C PHE A 97 6.34 -11.56 -1.94
N THR A 98 6.53 -12.87 -2.10
CA THR A 98 5.75 -13.89 -1.41
C THR A 98 6.64 -15.08 -1.02
N LEU A 99 6.30 -15.71 0.10
CA LEU A 99 6.90 -16.96 0.58
C LEU A 99 5.82 -17.77 1.30
N ASP A 100 5.56 -19.00 0.88
CA ASP A 100 4.58 -19.91 1.52
C ASP A 100 3.20 -19.26 1.77
N ASP A 101 2.68 -18.52 0.78
CA ASP A 101 1.44 -17.74 0.86
C ASP A 101 1.45 -16.50 1.79
N HIS A 102 2.56 -16.23 2.47
CA HIS A 102 2.78 -14.96 3.17
C HIS A 102 3.10 -13.88 2.13
N SER A 103 2.46 -12.70 2.25
CA SER A 103 2.74 -11.57 1.36
C SER A 103 2.37 -10.23 1.99
N LEU A 104 3.06 -9.18 1.56
CA LEU A 104 2.76 -7.82 1.99
C LEU A 104 1.37 -7.39 1.50
N ARG A 105 0.99 -7.79 0.28
CA ARG A 105 -0.33 -7.48 -0.31
C ARG A 105 -1.48 -7.93 0.58
N LYS A 106 -1.43 -9.15 1.12
CA LYS A 106 -2.44 -9.66 2.05
C LYS A 106 -2.54 -8.81 3.33
N GLY A 107 -1.41 -8.29 3.83
CA GLY A 107 -1.40 -7.34 4.95
C GLY A 107 -2.23 -6.07 4.71
N TYR A 108 -2.12 -5.50 3.51
CA TYR A 108 -2.97 -4.35 3.14
C TYR A 108 -4.42 -4.77 2.89
N GLN A 109 -4.68 -5.95 2.31
CA GLN A 109 -6.03 -6.47 2.09
C GLN A 109 -6.78 -6.67 3.43
N TYR A 110 -6.08 -7.18 4.44
CA TYR A 110 -6.63 -7.36 5.78
C TYR A 110 -7.15 -6.03 6.34
N ILE A 111 -6.33 -4.97 6.32
CA ILE A 111 -6.73 -3.65 6.80
C ILE A 111 -7.84 -3.04 5.93
N ALA A 112 -7.76 -3.20 4.61
CA ALA A 112 -8.78 -2.69 3.68
C ALA A 112 -10.17 -3.30 3.92
N GLY A 113 -10.25 -4.54 4.42
CA GLY A 113 -11.50 -5.25 4.71
C GLY A 113 -12.38 -4.58 5.77
N PHE A 114 -11.80 -3.75 6.65
CA PHE A 114 -12.52 -3.07 7.74
C PHE A 114 -12.88 -1.61 7.44
N ILE A 115 -12.41 -1.06 6.32
CA ILE A 115 -12.66 0.34 5.94
C ILE A 115 -13.96 0.42 5.15
N ASN A 116 -14.89 1.30 5.52
CA ASN A 116 -16.20 1.43 4.85
C ASN A 116 -16.84 0.05 4.59
N SER A 117 -17.02 -0.72 5.66
CA SER A 117 -17.44 -2.11 5.67
C SER A 117 -18.39 -2.34 6.84
N ASP A 118 -19.34 -3.26 6.66
CA ASP A 118 -20.22 -3.72 7.74
C ASP A 118 -19.51 -4.73 8.66
N THR A 119 -18.31 -5.19 8.29
CA THR A 119 -17.50 -6.08 9.12
C THR A 119 -16.87 -5.29 10.27
N PRO A 120 -17.20 -5.59 11.54
CA PRO A 120 -16.60 -4.90 12.67
C PRO A 120 -15.14 -5.32 12.84
N TRP A 121 -14.34 -4.41 13.40
CA TRP A 121 -12.98 -4.74 13.85
C TRP A 121 -13.04 -5.76 14.99
N PRO A 122 -12.47 -6.98 14.84
CA PRO A 122 -12.70 -8.07 15.78
C PRO A 122 -11.79 -8.02 17.02
N TRP A 123 -10.81 -7.11 17.04
CA TRP A 123 -9.83 -7.01 18.12
C TRP A 123 -10.23 -5.95 19.14
N LYS A 124 -9.98 -6.25 20.41
CA LYS A 124 -10.16 -5.29 21.49
C LYS A 124 -9.17 -4.14 21.31
N ASP A 125 -9.70 -2.94 21.10
CA ASP A 125 -8.92 -1.71 20.97
C ASP A 125 -9.32 -0.75 22.09
N LEU A 126 -8.34 -0.11 22.73
CA LEU A 126 -8.60 0.94 23.72
C LEU A 126 -9.19 2.19 23.08
N ASP A 127 -8.87 2.43 21.80
CA ASP A 127 -9.41 3.54 21.03
C ASP A 127 -10.56 3.09 20.13
N LYS A 128 -11.41 4.05 19.74
CA LYS A 128 -12.29 3.85 18.61
C LYS A 128 -11.46 3.75 17.33
N MET A 129 -11.78 2.78 16.47
CA MET A 129 -11.20 2.65 15.14
C MET A 129 -11.33 3.97 14.36
N ASP A 130 -10.19 4.51 13.92
CA ASP A 130 -10.08 5.74 13.13
C ASP A 130 -9.53 5.39 11.75
N ASP A 131 -10.42 5.38 10.76
CA ASP A 131 -10.10 5.01 9.38
C ASP A 131 -9.12 5.97 8.70
N LYS A 132 -8.97 7.20 9.21
CA LYS A 132 -7.96 8.14 8.73
C LYS A 132 -6.54 7.56 8.84
N LYS A 133 -6.28 6.71 9.84
CA LYS A 133 -4.96 6.05 10.02
C LYS A 133 -4.59 5.12 8.86
N ALA A 134 -5.56 4.62 8.13
CA ALA A 134 -5.34 3.76 6.98
C ALA A 134 -5.24 4.53 5.66
N LEU A 135 -5.60 5.82 5.63
CA LEU A 135 -5.65 6.63 4.39
C LEU A 135 -4.36 6.53 3.58
N ARG A 136 -3.20 6.76 4.21
CA ARG A 136 -1.90 6.70 3.53
C ARG A 136 -1.54 5.30 3.06
N ASN A 137 -1.81 4.28 3.88
CA ASN A 137 -1.51 2.89 3.56
C ASN A 137 -2.33 2.43 2.36
N ILE A 138 -3.64 2.68 2.35
CA ILE A 138 -4.52 2.24 1.27
C ILE A 138 -4.30 3.05 -0.01
N ALA A 139 -4.02 4.35 0.09
CA ALA A 139 -3.63 5.14 -1.08
C ALA A 139 -2.31 4.64 -1.70
N THR A 140 -1.35 4.21 -0.87
CA THR A 140 -0.08 3.63 -1.34
C THR A 140 -0.31 2.25 -1.96
N ALA A 141 -1.10 1.38 -1.32
CA ALA A 141 -1.45 0.07 -1.85
C ALA A 141 -2.13 0.17 -3.22
N ALA A 142 -3.03 1.13 -3.39
CA ALA A 142 -3.73 1.35 -4.64
C ALA A 142 -2.83 1.92 -5.76
N HIS A 143 -1.65 2.44 -5.41
CA HIS A 143 -0.59 2.78 -6.37
C HIS A 143 0.29 1.57 -6.69
N ALA A 144 0.64 0.76 -5.69
CA ALA A 144 1.47 -0.44 -5.85
C ALA A 144 0.75 -1.55 -6.64
N TRP A 145 -0.57 -1.69 -6.45
CA TRP A 145 -1.44 -2.67 -7.13
C TRP A 145 -2.64 -1.97 -7.78
N PRO A 146 -2.44 -1.21 -8.87
CA PRO A 146 -3.50 -0.42 -9.51
C PRO A 146 -4.60 -1.29 -10.13
N GLU A 147 -4.35 -2.57 -10.37
CA GLU A 147 -5.32 -3.53 -10.87
C GLU A 147 -6.30 -4.03 -9.78
N ASP A 148 -5.97 -3.86 -8.50
CA ASP A 148 -6.80 -4.34 -7.39
C ASP A 148 -7.98 -3.39 -7.12
N PRO A 149 -9.23 -3.80 -7.40
CA PRO A 149 -10.39 -2.95 -7.16
C PRO A 149 -10.59 -2.64 -5.67
N LEU A 150 -10.23 -3.55 -4.75
CA LEU A 150 -10.39 -3.32 -3.32
C LEU A 150 -9.60 -2.08 -2.88
N PHE A 151 -8.32 -2.01 -3.25
CA PHE A 151 -7.48 -0.88 -2.85
C PHE A 151 -7.92 0.42 -3.52
N ARG A 152 -8.23 0.39 -4.82
CA ARG A 152 -8.72 1.58 -5.52
C ARG A 152 -9.98 2.14 -4.89
N ASP A 153 -10.97 1.30 -4.63
CA ASP A 153 -12.28 1.75 -4.19
C ASP A 153 -12.23 2.24 -2.73
N LYS A 154 -11.48 1.55 -1.85
CA LYS A 154 -11.26 2.00 -0.47
C LYS A 154 -10.44 3.29 -0.40
N ALA A 155 -9.41 3.43 -1.24
CA ALA A 155 -8.63 4.67 -1.31
C ALA A 155 -9.47 5.85 -1.82
N GLN A 156 -10.32 5.64 -2.82
CA GLN A 156 -11.24 6.68 -3.33
C GLN A 156 -12.20 7.14 -2.22
N TRP A 157 -12.79 6.19 -1.49
CA TRP A 157 -13.68 6.52 -0.37
C TRP A 157 -12.97 7.31 0.74
N LEU A 158 -11.77 6.86 1.18
CA LEU A 158 -11.00 7.55 2.22
C LEU A 158 -10.62 8.97 1.78
N ARG A 159 -10.19 9.17 0.53
CA ARG A 159 -9.85 10.50 0.00
C ARG A 159 -11.06 11.41 -0.10
N ALA A 160 -12.22 10.88 -0.47
CA ALA A 160 -13.47 11.65 -0.49
C ALA A 160 -13.90 12.06 0.93
N LYS A 161 -13.68 11.20 1.93
CA LYS A 161 -13.95 11.48 3.33
C LYS A 161 -12.95 12.47 3.96
N TYR A 162 -11.69 12.45 3.51
CA TYR A 162 -10.60 13.31 3.99
C TYR A 162 -9.97 14.15 2.86
N PRO A 163 -10.71 15.10 2.27
CA PRO A 163 -10.27 15.83 1.08
C PRO A 163 -9.04 16.73 1.35
N ASP A 164 -8.92 17.26 2.57
CA ASP A 164 -7.85 18.20 2.96
C ASP A 164 -6.57 17.51 3.45
N ASP A 165 -6.55 16.17 3.53
CA ASP A 165 -5.35 15.46 3.96
C ASP A 165 -4.26 15.52 2.88
N ILE A 166 -3.01 15.78 3.28
CA ILE A 166 -1.89 15.88 2.33
C ILE A 166 -1.73 14.62 1.47
N THR A 167 -2.10 13.44 1.99
CA THR A 167 -2.11 12.18 1.24
C THR A 167 -2.96 12.29 -0.03
N THR A 168 -4.09 12.99 0.04
CA THR A 168 -5.00 13.22 -1.09
C THR A 168 -4.35 14.07 -2.18
N LEU A 169 -3.33 14.88 -1.86
CA LEU A 169 -2.60 15.69 -2.83
C LEU A 169 -1.42 14.92 -3.46
N ILE A 170 -0.70 14.14 -2.65
CA ILE A 170 0.57 13.52 -3.07
C ILE A 170 0.41 12.13 -3.70
N ALA A 171 -0.63 11.37 -3.33
CA ALA A 171 -0.89 10.04 -3.89
C ALA A 171 -1.74 10.17 -5.17
N ARG A 172 -1.09 10.38 -6.33
CA ARG A 172 -1.79 10.40 -7.62
C ARG A 172 -2.18 8.98 -8.04
N PHE A 173 -3.47 8.77 -8.28
CA PHE A 173 -3.93 7.61 -9.02
C PHE A 173 -3.49 7.75 -10.48
N PRO A 174 -3.07 6.65 -11.15
CA PRO A 174 -3.06 6.64 -12.60
C PRO A 174 -4.46 7.03 -13.05
N HIS A 175 -4.59 8.07 -13.86
CA HIS A 175 -5.87 8.34 -14.52
C HIS A 175 -6.28 7.03 -15.21
N ARG A 176 -7.52 6.59 -15.00
CA ARG A 176 -8.14 5.61 -15.90
C ARG A 176 -7.75 6.07 -17.30
N GLN A 177 -7.05 5.24 -18.07
CA GLN A 177 -7.15 5.38 -19.51
C GLN A 177 -8.66 5.39 -19.75
N ARG A 178 -9.20 6.54 -20.15
CA ARG A 178 -10.55 6.56 -20.71
C ARG A 178 -10.44 5.55 -21.84
N SER A 179 -11.09 4.40 -21.69
CA SER A 179 -11.28 3.47 -22.79
C SER A 179 -11.70 4.33 -23.97
N GLY A 180 -10.86 4.33 -24.99
CA GLY A 180 -10.98 5.25 -26.11
C GLY A 180 -12.31 5.02 -26.80
N ILE A 181 -13.30 5.82 -26.45
CA ILE A 181 -14.26 6.28 -27.45
C ILE A 181 -13.41 7.21 -28.32
N THR A 182 -12.84 6.63 -29.37
CA THR A 182 -12.18 7.41 -30.40
C THR A 182 -13.16 8.48 -30.83
N ALA A 183 -12.69 9.73 -30.90
CA ALA A 183 -13.50 10.87 -31.35
C ALA A 183 -14.11 10.66 -32.76
N ASN A 184 -13.76 9.57 -33.44
CA ASN A 184 -14.28 9.15 -34.73
C ASN A 184 -15.70 8.56 -34.69
N GLU A 185 -16.13 7.87 -33.63
CA GLU A 185 -17.47 7.26 -33.63
C GLU A 185 -18.59 8.29 -33.43
N THR A 186 -18.33 9.37 -32.68
CA THR A 186 -19.30 10.45 -32.48
C THR A 186 -19.49 11.28 -33.76
N ILE A 187 -18.41 11.50 -34.53
CA ILE A 187 -18.47 12.21 -35.82
C ILE A 187 -19.14 11.32 -36.89
N LEU A 188 -18.81 10.03 -36.96
CA LEU A 188 -19.46 9.09 -37.89
C LEU A 188 -20.97 8.92 -37.61
N ARG A 189 -21.39 8.93 -36.34
CA ARG A 189 -22.83 8.90 -35.99
C ARG A 189 -23.55 10.23 -36.22
N ALA A 190 -22.84 11.35 -36.30
CA ALA A 190 -23.41 12.65 -36.69
C ALA A 190 -23.55 12.78 -38.21
N LEU A 191 -22.56 12.31 -38.98
CA LEU A 191 -22.60 12.30 -40.44
C LEU A 191 -23.61 11.30 -41.01
N ALA A 192 -23.82 10.15 -40.36
CA ALA A 192 -24.83 9.18 -40.76
C ALA A 192 -26.29 9.65 -40.55
N ARG A 193 -26.52 10.69 -39.71
CA ARG A 193 -27.84 11.31 -39.54
C ARG A 193 -28.11 12.42 -40.55
N HIS A 194 -27.08 13.07 -41.07
CA HIS A 194 -27.22 14.10 -42.11
C HIS A 194 -27.41 13.52 -43.53
N CYS A 195 -27.08 12.25 -43.75
CA CYS A 195 -27.23 11.62 -45.07
C CYS A 195 -28.60 10.97 -45.32
N ARG A 196 -29.52 10.97 -44.34
CA ARG A 196 -30.90 10.42 -44.51
C ARG A 196 -31.97 11.47 -44.83
N THR A 197 -31.59 12.75 -44.94
CA THR A 197 -32.53 13.85 -45.24
C THR A 197 -32.39 14.43 -46.65
N CYS A 198 -31.54 13.86 -47.52
CA CYS A 198 -31.31 14.35 -48.89
C CYS A 198 -31.78 13.41 -50.01
N SER A 199 -32.73 12.50 -49.75
CA SER A 199 -33.32 11.62 -50.79
C SER A 199 -34.85 11.57 -50.76
N ARG A 200 -35.49 12.69 -50.43
CA ARG A 200 -36.91 12.96 -50.74
C ARG A 200 -37.07 14.45 -51.05
N GLU A 201 -36.91 14.77 -52.32
CA GLU A 201 -37.60 15.78 -53.16
C GLU A 201 -36.74 16.11 -54.38
#